data_AF-A0A519DME2-F1
#
_entry.id   AF-A0A519DME2-F1
#
_cell.length_a   1.000
_cell.length_b   1.000
_cell.length_c   1.000
_cell.angle_alpha   90.00
_cell.angle_beta   90.00
_cell.angle_gamma   90.00
#
_symmetry.space_group_name_H-M   'P 1'
#
loop_
_entity.id
_entity.type
_entity.pdbx_description
1 polymer ?
#
loop_
_entity_poly.entity_id
_entity_poly.type
_entity_poly.pdbx_seq_one_letter_code
_entity_poly.pdbx_strand_id
1 'polypeptide(L)'
;MSKKYFVLMDGGNDTSQVFASKQPRGAALKAASRGETNIHLRERGGGGRVHVFKGWREQVAKPANGPAWLPDKVWKANVKKIRVDHL
;
A
#
# COMPACT_ATOMS: atom_id res chain seq x y z
N MET A 1 -19.37 2.48 5.40
CA MET A 1 -18.06 3.15 5.59
C MET A 1 -17.56 3.63 4.24
N SER A 2 -17.39 4.95 4.09
CA SER A 2 -16.99 5.62 2.85
C SER A 2 -15.52 5.37 2.49
N LYS A 3 -15.19 5.58 1.21
CA LYS A 3 -13.83 5.44 0.66
C LYS A 3 -12.95 6.59 1.17
N LYS A 4 -11.74 6.29 1.66
CA LYS A 4 -10.74 7.29 2.05
C LYS A 4 -9.66 7.42 0.99
N TYR A 5 -8.98 8.56 0.98
CA TYR A 5 -7.90 8.85 0.04
C TYR A 5 -6.60 9.05 0.81
N PHE A 6 -5.55 8.37 0.36
CA PHE A 6 -4.23 8.41 0.95
C PHE A 6 -3.23 8.92 -0.09
N VAL A 7 -2.46 9.95 0.24
CA VAL A 7 -1.42 10.51 -0.64
C VAL A 7 -0.09 9.88 -0.24
N LEU A 8 0.65 9.37 -1.23
CA LEU A 8 2.03 8.94 -1.01
C LEU A 8 2.90 10.17 -0.80
N MET A 9 3.72 10.15 0.24
CA MET A 9 4.68 11.20 0.53
C MET A 9 6.09 10.73 0.22
N ASP A 10 6.91 11.63 -0.29
CA ASP A 10 8.34 11.45 -0.49
C ASP A 10 9.09 12.67 0.06
N GLY A 11 10.14 12.43 0.83
CA GLY A 11 10.93 13.50 1.46
C GLY A 11 10.12 14.49 2.31
N GLY A 12 8.97 14.09 2.87
CA GLY A 12 8.08 14.97 3.64
C GLY A 12 7.12 15.80 2.81
N ASN A 13 7.13 15.68 1.48
CA ASN A 13 6.21 16.35 0.58
C ASN A 13 5.21 15.35 -0.01
N ASP A 14 4.01 15.84 -0.34
CA ASP A 14 3.02 15.06 -1.06
C ASP A 14 3.46 14.81 -2.51
N THR A 15 3.28 13.58 -2.99
CA THR A 15 3.44 13.23 -4.40
C THR A 15 2.10 13.31 -5.15
N SER A 16 2.14 13.16 -6.48
CA SER A 16 0.92 13.05 -7.30
C SER A 16 0.18 11.72 -7.12
N GLN A 17 0.78 10.73 -6.45
CA GLN A 17 0.18 9.41 -6.30
C GLN A 17 -0.85 9.38 -5.15
N VAL A 18 -2.10 9.12 -5.52
CA VAL A 18 -3.21 8.99 -4.58
C VAL A 18 -3.80 7.58 -4.64
N PHE A 19 -3.96 6.97 -3.47
CA PHE A 19 -4.53 5.64 -3.31
C PHE A 19 -5.86 5.70 -2.59
N ALA A 20 -6.93 5.25 -3.25
CA ALA A 20 -8.25 5.14 -2.66
C ALA A 20 -8.42 3.77 -1.94
N SER A 21 -8.78 3.77 -0.67
CA SER A 21 -8.99 2.55 0.13
C SER A 21 -9.89 2.82 1.34
N LYS A 22 -10.51 1.76 1.89
CA LYS A 22 -11.25 1.87 3.16
C LYS A 22 -10.30 2.01 4.36
N GLN A 23 -9.15 1.34 4.30
CA GLN A 23 -8.14 1.31 5.37
C GLN A 23 -6.76 1.69 4.82
N PRO A 24 -5.88 2.29 5.65
CA PRO A 24 -4.54 2.71 5.23
C PRO A 24 -3.69 1.53 4.75
N ARG A 25 -3.84 0.35 5.38
CA ARG A 25 -3.15 -0.87 4.95
C ARG A 25 -3.48 -1.25 3.49
N GLY A 26 -4.72 -1.06 3.06
CA GLY A 26 -5.12 -1.35 1.67
C GLY A 26 -4.54 -0.36 0.66
N ALA A 27 -4.31 0.90 1.07
CA ALA A 27 -3.57 1.85 0.26
C ALA A 27 -2.08 1.49 0.19
N ALA A 28 -1.50 1.08 1.31
CA ALA A 28 -0.10 0.62 1.37
C ALA A 28 0.13 -0.62 0.50
N LEU A 29 -0.79 -1.59 0.48
CA LEU A 29 -0.68 -2.76 -0.41
C LEU A 29 -0.68 -2.38 -1.89
N LYS A 30 -1.46 -1.35 -2.27
CA LYS A 30 -1.45 -0.83 -3.65
C LYS A 30 -0.12 -0.16 -3.97
N ALA A 31 0.43 0.65 -3.06
CA ALA A 31 1.76 1.22 -3.22
C ALA A 31 2.83 0.12 -3.34
N ALA A 32 2.83 -0.87 -2.44
CA ALA A 32 3.76 -2.00 -2.48
C ALA A 32 3.65 -2.80 -3.78
N SER A 33 2.44 -3.03 -4.30
CA SER A 33 2.26 -3.71 -5.59
C SER A 33 2.88 -2.96 -6.78
N ARG A 34 3.02 -1.63 -6.67
CA ARG A 34 3.70 -0.80 -7.67
C ARG A 34 5.23 -0.80 -7.52
N GLY A 35 5.76 -1.36 -6.44
CA GLY A 35 7.20 -1.45 -6.17
C GLY A 35 7.68 -0.59 -5.00
N GLU A 36 6.80 0.18 -4.35
CA GLU A 36 7.18 1.02 -3.21
C GLU A 36 7.57 0.20 -1.98
N THR A 37 8.71 0.51 -1.38
CA THR A 37 9.24 -0.22 -0.21
C THR A 37 9.16 0.60 1.08
N ASN A 38 9.46 1.90 1.01
CA ASN A 38 9.29 2.83 2.12
C ASN A 38 8.03 3.67 1.87
N ILE A 39 6.91 3.28 2.46
CA ILE A 39 5.59 3.81 2.13
C ILE A 39 5.11 4.75 3.22
N HIS A 40 5.04 6.05 2.90
CA HIS A 40 4.52 7.08 3.79
C HIS A 40 3.18 7.58 3.21
N LEU A 41 2.08 7.36 3.92
CA LEU A 41 0.73 7.64 3.40
C LEU A 41 -0.02 8.63 4.28
N ARG A 42 -0.22 9.84 3.77
CA ARG A 42 -1.01 10.88 4.42
C ARG A 42 -2.50 10.69 4.17
N GLU A 43 -3.32 10.68 5.22
CA GLU A 43 -4.77 10.60 5.08
C GLU A 43 -5.36 11.98 4.72
N ARG A 44 -5.99 12.10 3.54
CA ARG A 44 -6.71 13.34 3.17
C ARG A 44 -7.92 13.53 4.08
N GLY A 45 -8.03 14.72 4.69
CA GLY A 45 -9.06 15.02 5.68
C GLY A 45 -8.84 14.31 7.03
N GLY A 46 -7.69 13.68 7.24
CA GLY A 46 -7.39 12.87 8.43
C GLY A 46 -6.62 13.59 9.53
N GLY A 47 -6.65 14.93 9.61
CA GLY A 47 -5.98 15.69 10.67
C GLY A 47 -4.46 15.49 10.73
N GLY A 48 -3.78 15.53 9.58
CA GLY A 48 -2.30 15.46 9.53
C GLY A 48 -1.69 14.07 9.73
N ARG A 49 -2.49 13.00 9.88
CA ARG A 49 -1.97 11.64 10.09
C ARG A 49 -1.24 11.09 8.86
N VAL A 50 -0.02 10.59 9.08
CA VAL A 50 0.82 9.92 8.09
C VAL A 50 1.07 8.49 8.55
N HIS A 51 0.58 7.52 7.79
CA HIS A 51 0.78 6.10 8.09
C HIS A 51 2.04 5.58 7.41
N VAL A 52 2.98 5.07 8.20
CA VAL A 52 4.26 4.57 7.69
C VAL A 52 4.26 3.05 7.64
N PHE A 53 4.58 2.50 6.47
CA PHE A 53 4.65 1.07 6.21
C PHE A 53 5.96 0.69 5.52
N LYS A 54 6.45 -0.52 5.82
CA LYS A 54 7.43 -1.23 4.98
C LYS A 54 6.68 -2.12 4.00
N GLY A 55 6.87 -1.89 2.71
CA GLY A 55 6.34 -2.70 1.60
C GLY A 55 7.39 -3.64 1.03
N TRP A 56 6.94 -4.78 0.52
CA TRP A 56 7.77 -5.67 -0.31
C TRP A 56 6.87 -6.50 -1.22
N ARG A 57 7.48 -7.11 -2.24
CA ARG A 57 6.83 -8.06 -3.14
C ARG A 57 7.60 -9.36 -3.12
N GLU A 58 6.89 -10.47 -3.14
CA GLU A 58 7.47 -11.81 -3.21
C GLU A 58 6.73 -12.63 -4.27
N GLN A 59 7.43 -13.56 -4.91
CA GLN A 59 6.80 -14.52 -5.81
C GLN A 59 6.28 -15.70 -5.00
N VAL A 60 4.97 -15.90 -5.02
CA VAL A 60 4.32 -17.04 -4.36
C VAL A 60 3.82 -18.03 -5.41
N ALA A 61 3.81 -19.31 -5.04
CA ALA A 61 3.20 -20.33 -5.88
C ALA A 61 1.70 -20.03 -6.07
N LYS A 62 1.21 -20.31 -7.27
CA LYS A 62 -0.22 -20.32 -7.57
C LYS A 62 -0.94 -21.27 -6.60
N PRO A 63 -2.13 -20.90 -6.08
CA PRO A 63 -2.90 -21.79 -5.22
C PRO A 63 -3.39 -23.00 -6.02
N ALA A 64 -3.59 -24.14 -5.34
CA ALA A 64 -4.00 -25.40 -5.98
C ALA A 64 -5.33 -25.30 -6.76
N ASN A 65 -6.23 -24.41 -6.33
CA ASN A 65 -7.50 -24.11 -7.01
C ASN A 65 -7.40 -22.93 -8.00
N GLY A 66 -6.19 -22.50 -8.34
CA GLY A 66 -5.97 -21.37 -9.25
C GLY A 66 -6.33 -21.73 -10.70
N PRO A 67 -6.86 -20.78 -11.49
CA PRO A 67 -7.29 -21.05 -12.86
C PRO A 67 -6.11 -21.39 -13.78
N ALA A 68 -6.39 -22.12 -14.87
CA ALA A 68 -5.38 -22.63 -15.81
C ALA A 68 -4.55 -21.53 -16.50
N TRP A 69 -5.13 -20.35 -16.71
CA TRP A 69 -4.44 -19.21 -17.33
C TRP A 69 -3.42 -18.52 -16.42
N LEU A 70 -3.41 -18.82 -15.11
CA LEU A 70 -2.51 -18.18 -14.15
C LEU A 70 -1.16 -18.92 -14.11
N PRO A 71 -0.03 -18.21 -14.23
CA PRO A 71 1.30 -18.81 -14.19
C PRO A 71 1.62 -19.45 -12.83
N ASP A 72 2.62 -20.33 -12.80
CA ASP A 72 3.01 -21.11 -11.61
C ASP A 72 3.43 -20.25 -10.42
N LYS A 73 3.99 -19.07 -10.70
CA LYS A 73 4.36 -18.07 -9.68
C LYS A 73 3.74 -16.72 -10.00
N VAL A 74 3.24 -16.07 -8.95
CA VAL A 74 2.60 -14.75 -9.03
C VAL A 74 3.20 -13.80 -8.01
N TRP A 75 3.28 -12.52 -8.36
CA TRP A 75 3.73 -11.49 -7.42
C TRP A 75 2.65 -11.20 -6.38
N LYS A 76 3.00 -11.34 -5.11
CA LYS A 76 2.18 -10.94 -3.96
C LYS A 76 2.82 -9.74 -3.28
N ALA A 77 2.04 -8.67 -3.13
CA ALA A 77 2.45 -7.51 -2.36
C ALA A 77 2.14 -7.73 -0.87
N ASN A 78 3.07 -7.34 -0.02
CA ASN A 78 2.93 -7.38 1.42
C ASN A 78 3.34 -6.03 2.02
N VAL A 79 2.77 -5.74 3.20
CA VAL A 79 3.12 -4.55 3.98
C VAL A 79 3.13 -4.85 5.47
N LYS A 80 4.05 -4.20 6.18
CA LYS A 80 4.12 -4.17 7.64
C LYS A 80 4.01 -2.73 8.11
N LYS A 81 3.07 -2.46 9.03
CA LYS A 81 2.92 -1.14 9.64
C LYS A 81 4.08 -0.90 10.59
N ILE A 82 4.74 0.25 10.47
CA ILE A 82 5.84 0.63 11.36
C ILE A 82 5.31 1.56 12.45
N ARG A 83 4.70 2.68 12.05
CA ARG A 83 4.20 3.71 12.96
C ARG A 83 3.16 4.61 12.30
N VAL A 84 2.70 5.61 13.03
CA VAL A 84 1.88 6.72 12.51
C VAL A 84 2.52 8.01 12.98
N ASP A 85 2.88 8.85 12.02
CA ASP A 85 3.44 10.18 12.26
C ASP A 85 2.30 11.22 12.14
N HIS A 86 2.52 12.41 12.68
CA HIS A 86 1.60 13.55 12.58
C HIS A 86 2.36 14.74 12.00
N LEU A 87 1.72 15.41 11.03
CA LEU A 87 2.15 16.68 10.45
C LEU A 87 1.50 17.85 11.17
#